data_AF-A0A916X3T7-F1
#
_entry.id   AF-A0A916X3T7-F1
#
_cell.length_a   1.000
_cell.length_b   1.000
_cell.length_c   1.000
_cell.angle_alpha   90.00
_cell.angle_beta   90.00
_cell.angle_gamma   90.00
#
_symmetry.space_group_name_H-M   'P 1'
#
loop_
_entity.id
_entity.type
_entity.pdbx_description
1 polymer ?
#
loop_
_entity_poly.entity_id
_entity_poly.type
_entity_poly.pdbx_seq_one_letter_code
_entity_poly.pdbx_strand_id
1 'polypeptide(L)'
;MKTLIKSAALASSLALATVAVQPALAQSTGTIVQGLGVASFDAVIANSNAYKTAEQQRQTTYKAQYDQAKARSEAIQAQLKPLVDKFNADRQAAKPNQTALQQQAAQIQQMQENGQREIQQILAPVAMSQAYVNEQIEDKLDAAVKAAMTKKKVSILLSPEAILAVNGNAYNLNQDILNELNSALPSAQLVPPSGWEPRQIREARAQQQAAAQAQAPAAGVTQPTGR
;
A
#
# COMPACT_ATOMS: atom_id res chain seq x y z
N MET A 1 30.49 31.25 -59.00
CA MET A 1 29.45 30.43 -59.66
C MET A 1 30.14 29.40 -60.53
N LYS A 2 30.12 28.13 -60.13
CA LYS A 2 30.71 27.02 -60.87
C LYS A 2 29.64 25.94 -61.01
N THR A 3 29.34 25.66 -62.27
CA THR A 3 28.53 24.58 -62.85
C THR A 3 28.92 23.22 -62.23
N LEU A 4 28.02 22.24 -62.08
CA LEU A 4 27.48 21.41 -63.16
C LEU A 4 26.22 20.64 -62.68
N ILE A 5 25.10 20.81 -63.41
CA ILE A 5 23.91 19.94 -63.36
C ILE A 5 23.87 19.20 -64.69
N LYS A 6 23.77 17.87 -64.67
CA LYS A 6 23.12 17.10 -65.74
C LYS A 6 22.62 15.76 -65.19
N SER A 7 21.31 15.64 -65.23
CA SER A 7 20.48 14.53 -64.80
C SER A 7 20.47 13.39 -65.81
N ALA A 8 20.39 12.15 -65.32
CA ALA A 8 19.76 11.01 -65.98
C ALA A 8 19.19 10.14 -64.83
N ALA A 9 17.88 10.20 -64.53
CA ALA A 9 16.78 9.52 -65.20
C ALA A 9 16.79 7.97 -64.99
N LEU A 10 16.22 7.57 -63.85
CA LEU A 10 15.23 6.50 -63.63
C LEU A 10 15.10 5.35 -64.64
N ALA A 11 15.35 4.13 -64.15
CA ALA A 11 14.72 2.83 -64.49
C ALA A 11 15.56 1.76 -63.74
N SER A 12 15.10 0.81 -62.92
CA SER A 12 13.87 0.03 -62.85
C SER A 12 13.83 -0.76 -61.52
N SER A 13 12.65 -1.31 -61.21
CA SER A 13 12.37 -2.43 -60.29
C SER A 13 12.48 -2.17 -58.78
N LEU A 14 11.35 -1.73 -58.22
CA LEU A 14 10.94 -2.03 -56.84
C LEU A 14 10.82 -3.56 -56.68
N ALA A 15 11.75 -4.16 -55.95
CA ALA A 15 11.47 -5.38 -55.21
C ALA A 15 10.80 -4.96 -53.89
N LEU A 16 9.50 -5.21 -53.76
CA LEU A 16 8.78 -5.12 -52.49
C LEU A 16 9.24 -6.26 -51.58
N ALA A 17 10.38 -6.09 -50.91
CA ALA A 17 10.67 -6.85 -49.72
C ALA A 17 9.81 -6.26 -48.60
N THR A 18 8.72 -6.95 -48.27
CA THR A 18 8.01 -6.73 -47.01
C THR A 18 8.97 -7.05 -45.87
N VAL A 19 9.66 -6.03 -45.37
CA VAL A 19 10.36 -6.13 -44.09
C VAL A 19 9.28 -6.27 -43.04
N ALA A 20 8.93 -7.51 -42.71
CA ALA A 20 8.24 -7.83 -41.49
C ALA A 20 9.11 -7.29 -40.35
N VAL A 21 8.70 -6.16 -39.77
CA VAL A 21 9.24 -5.68 -38.51
C VAL A 21 8.79 -6.70 -37.47
N GLN A 22 9.55 -7.78 -37.32
CA GLN A 22 9.44 -8.60 -36.14
C GLN A 22 9.89 -7.73 -34.97
N PRO A 23 9.10 -7.60 -33.89
CA PRO A 23 9.60 -6.97 -32.68
C PRO A 23 10.82 -7.79 -32.24
N ALA A 24 11.99 -7.17 -32.28
CA ALA A 24 13.20 -7.72 -31.69
C ALA A 24 12.89 -7.90 -30.19
N LEU A 25 12.48 -9.11 -29.81
CA LEU A 25 12.50 -9.55 -28.43
C LEU A 25 13.95 -9.41 -28.01
N ALA A 26 14.23 -8.43 -27.16
CA ALA A 26 15.53 -8.27 -26.53
C ALA A 26 15.92 -9.62 -25.93
N GLN A 27 16.83 -10.33 -26.61
CA GLN A 27 17.30 -11.61 -26.16
C GLN A 27 18.07 -11.35 -24.88
N SER A 28 17.57 -11.89 -23.77
CA SER A 28 18.28 -11.96 -22.49
C SER A 28 19.66 -12.56 -22.75
N THR A 29 20.71 -11.74 -22.73
CA THR A 29 22.10 -12.16 -23.03
C THR A 29 22.78 -12.88 -21.88
N GLY A 30 22.02 -13.40 -20.91
CA GLY A 30 22.51 -14.19 -19.79
C GLY A 30 21.78 -15.53 -19.65
N THR A 31 22.48 -16.55 -19.16
CA THR A 31 21.89 -17.85 -18.80
C THR A 31 20.79 -17.66 -17.76
N ILE A 32 19.57 -18.13 -18.07
CA ILE A 32 18.45 -18.10 -17.14
C ILE A 32 18.61 -19.26 -16.15
N VAL A 33 18.64 -18.97 -14.86
CA VAL A 33 18.62 -19.99 -13.81
C VAL A 33 17.18 -20.43 -13.60
N GLN A 34 16.88 -21.67 -13.99
CA GLN A 34 15.54 -22.22 -13.86
C GLN A 34 15.14 -22.35 -12.39
N GLY A 35 13.85 -22.16 -12.10
CA GLY A 35 13.31 -22.33 -10.76
C GLY A 35 13.38 -21.08 -9.87
N LEU A 36 13.92 -19.96 -10.36
CA LEU A 36 13.89 -18.68 -9.66
C LEU A 36 12.75 -17.80 -10.15
N GLY A 37 12.12 -17.09 -9.23
CA GLY A 37 11.14 -16.04 -9.50
C GLY A 37 11.37 -14.85 -8.58
N VAL A 38 10.88 -13.69 -9.01
CA VAL A 38 10.93 -12.43 -8.27
C VAL A 38 9.53 -11.85 -8.24
N ALA A 39 9.03 -11.52 -7.05
CA ALA A 39 7.75 -10.86 -6.92
C ALA A 39 7.70 -9.85 -5.78
N SER A 40 7.04 -8.72 -6.02
CA SER A 40 6.66 -7.76 -4.99
C SER A 40 5.22 -8.01 -4.59
N PHE A 41 5.01 -8.42 -3.34
CA PHE A 41 3.68 -8.66 -2.81
C PHE A 41 2.87 -7.37 -2.75
N ASP A 42 3.48 -6.25 -2.33
CA ASP A 42 2.82 -4.93 -2.35
C ASP A 42 2.35 -4.55 -3.75
N ALA A 43 3.19 -4.76 -4.77
CA ALA A 43 2.81 -4.48 -6.15
C ALA A 43 1.66 -5.38 -6.61
N VAL A 44 1.64 -6.67 -6.22
CA VAL A 44 0.57 -7.60 -6.57
C VAL A 44 -0.73 -7.23 -5.86
N ILE A 45 -0.70 -6.93 -4.57
CA ILE A 45 -1.87 -6.50 -3.79
C ILE A 45 -2.45 -5.23 -4.39
N ALA A 46 -1.64 -4.19 -4.57
CA ALA A 46 -2.09 -2.90 -5.11
C ALA A 46 -2.62 -3.00 -6.56
N ASN A 47 -2.13 -3.97 -7.34
CA ASN A 47 -2.60 -4.18 -8.71
C ASN A 47 -3.80 -5.12 -8.84
N SER A 48 -4.18 -5.81 -7.77
CA SER A 48 -5.31 -6.75 -7.79
C SER A 48 -6.63 -6.07 -8.11
N ASN A 49 -7.53 -6.82 -8.76
CA ASN A 49 -8.89 -6.36 -9.07
C ASN A 49 -9.64 -6.06 -7.78
N ALA A 50 -9.54 -6.93 -6.79
CA ALA A 50 -10.13 -6.74 -5.46
C ALA A 50 -9.73 -5.40 -4.84
N TYR A 51 -8.43 -5.06 -4.83
CA TYR A 51 -7.94 -3.79 -4.30
C TYR A 51 -8.44 -2.59 -5.12
N LYS A 52 -8.25 -2.62 -6.45
CA LYS A 52 -8.63 -1.51 -7.33
C LYS A 52 -10.13 -1.21 -7.31
N THR A 53 -10.96 -2.26 -7.34
CA THR A 53 -12.41 -2.12 -7.24
C THR A 53 -12.81 -1.63 -5.86
N ALA A 54 -12.17 -2.12 -4.78
CA ALA A 54 -12.42 -1.62 -3.44
C ALA A 54 -12.07 -0.14 -3.29
N GLU A 55 -10.94 0.34 -3.84
CA GLU A 55 -10.58 1.76 -3.83
C GLU A 55 -11.67 2.65 -4.46
N GLN A 56 -12.16 2.24 -5.63
CA GLN A 56 -13.20 2.98 -6.35
C GLN A 56 -14.52 2.99 -5.56
N GLN A 57 -14.89 1.84 -4.97
CA GLN A 57 -16.10 1.75 -4.15
C GLN A 57 -15.95 2.47 -2.81
N ARG A 58 -14.73 2.56 -2.23
CA ARG A 58 -14.50 3.25 -0.97
C ARG A 58 -14.81 4.74 -1.07
N GLN A 59 -14.44 5.35 -2.19
CA GLN A 59 -14.75 6.77 -2.46
C GLN A 59 -16.25 7.05 -2.48
N THR A 60 -17.08 6.09 -2.91
CA THR A 60 -18.53 6.26 -2.97
C THR A 60 -19.21 5.85 -1.66
N THR A 61 -18.86 4.69 -1.10
CA THR A 61 -19.42 4.19 0.16
C THR A 61 -19.10 5.09 1.35
N TYR A 62 -17.87 5.63 1.42
CA TYR A 62 -17.44 6.49 2.51
C TYR A 62 -17.38 7.98 2.13
N LYS A 63 -18.10 8.38 1.08
CA LYS A 63 -18.11 9.77 0.62
C LYS A 63 -18.46 10.75 1.74
N ALA A 64 -19.46 10.40 2.56
CA ALA A 64 -19.88 11.23 3.68
C ALA A 64 -18.75 11.46 4.70
N GLN A 65 -17.97 10.43 5.01
CA GLN A 65 -16.83 10.52 5.93
C GLN A 65 -15.70 11.37 5.32
N TYR A 66 -15.41 11.20 4.02
CA TYR A 66 -14.44 12.06 3.33
C TYR A 66 -14.87 13.53 3.30
N ASP A 67 -16.13 13.80 2.96
CA ASP A 67 -16.69 15.16 2.94
C ASP A 67 -16.64 15.78 4.34
N GLN A 68 -17.01 15.02 5.37
CA GLN A 68 -16.96 15.46 6.78
C GLN A 68 -15.53 15.72 7.24
N ALA A 69 -14.58 14.84 6.92
CA ALA A 69 -13.17 15.02 7.26
C ALA A 69 -12.59 16.26 6.57
N LYS A 70 -12.93 16.49 5.29
CA LYS A 70 -12.54 17.68 4.54
C LYS A 70 -13.11 18.95 5.18
N ALA A 71 -14.41 18.99 5.43
CA ALA A 71 -15.06 20.13 6.08
C ALA A 71 -14.46 20.42 7.46
N ARG A 72 -14.14 19.37 8.22
CA ARG A 72 -13.49 19.53 9.53
C ARG A 72 -12.07 20.07 9.42
N SER A 73 -11.28 19.58 8.47
CA SER A 73 -9.95 20.09 8.19
C SER A 73 -9.96 21.58 7.83
N GLU A 74 -10.89 21.99 6.97
CA GLU A 74 -11.07 23.40 6.58
C GLU A 74 -11.47 24.26 7.79
N ALA A 75 -12.39 23.78 8.63
CA ALA A 75 -12.79 24.49 9.86
C ALA A 75 -11.61 24.65 10.84
N ILE A 76 -10.81 23.59 11.06
CA ILE A 76 -9.62 23.65 11.92
C ILE A 76 -8.60 24.65 11.35
N GLN A 77 -8.37 24.64 10.04
CA GLN A 77 -7.44 25.57 9.40
C GLN A 77 -7.92 27.02 9.54
N ALA A 78 -9.21 27.28 9.39
CA ALA A 78 -9.81 28.60 9.59
C ALA A 78 -9.69 29.09 11.05
N GLN A 79 -9.77 28.19 12.03
CA GLN A 79 -9.57 28.51 13.45
C GLN A 79 -8.09 28.72 13.81
N LEU A 80 -7.19 27.91 13.24
CA LEU A 80 -5.75 28.00 13.50
C LEU A 80 -5.11 29.23 12.87
N LYS A 81 -5.55 29.63 11.67
CA LYS A 81 -4.95 30.74 10.94
C LYS A 81 -4.83 32.04 11.77
N PRO A 82 -5.89 32.58 12.40
CA PRO A 82 -5.76 33.80 13.19
C PRO A 82 -4.88 33.62 14.43
N LEU A 83 -4.84 32.42 15.04
CA LEU A 83 -3.98 32.14 16.18
C LEU A 83 -2.50 32.15 15.79
N VAL A 84 -2.17 31.53 14.64
CA VAL A 84 -0.81 31.51 14.10
C VAL A 84 -0.38 32.90 13.66
N ASP A 85 -1.25 33.65 12.98
CA ASP A 85 -0.97 35.03 12.56
C ASP A 85 -0.71 35.92 13.79
N LYS A 86 -1.52 35.78 14.85
CA LYS A 86 -1.33 36.49 16.12
C LYS A 86 -0.02 36.09 16.80
N PHE A 87 0.30 34.81 16.86
CA PHE A 87 1.55 34.31 17.43
C PHE A 87 2.77 34.89 16.71
N ASN A 88 2.74 34.91 15.37
CA ASN A 88 3.82 35.49 14.57
C ASN A 88 3.94 37.00 14.80
N ALA A 89 2.83 37.73 14.87
CA ALA A 89 2.82 39.17 15.15
C ALA A 89 3.38 39.48 16.57
N ASP A 90 2.91 38.77 17.59
CA ASP A 90 3.34 38.97 18.98
C ASP A 90 4.82 38.63 19.18
N ARG A 91 5.33 37.65 18.41
CA ARG A 91 6.75 37.27 18.41
C ARG A 91 7.64 38.35 17.78
N GLN A 92 7.12 39.09 16.80
CA GLN A 92 7.84 40.16 16.10
C GLN A 92 7.78 41.51 16.83
N ALA A 93 7.01 41.61 17.91
CA ALA A 93 6.90 42.82 18.70
C ALA A 93 8.26 43.23 19.31
N ALA A 94 8.48 44.53 19.48
CA ALA A 94 9.75 45.06 20.02
C ALA A 94 10.07 44.57 21.44
N LYS A 95 9.05 44.16 22.22
CA LYS A 95 9.18 43.51 23.53
C LYS A 95 8.17 42.37 23.63
N PRO A 96 8.50 41.16 23.16
CA PRO A 96 7.58 40.03 23.15
C PRO A 96 7.29 39.54 24.57
N ASN A 97 6.02 39.25 24.86
CA ASN A 97 5.62 38.65 26.14
C ASN A 97 5.81 37.12 26.07
N GLN A 98 6.88 36.63 26.66
CA GLN A 98 7.26 35.22 26.64
C GLN A 98 6.17 34.29 27.22
N THR A 99 5.49 34.71 28.29
CA THR A 99 4.41 33.92 28.89
C THR A 99 3.20 33.82 27.96
N ALA A 100 2.82 34.93 27.32
CA ALA A 100 1.73 34.93 26.36
C ALA A 100 2.05 34.10 25.10
N LEU A 101 3.29 34.13 24.62
CA LEU A 101 3.74 33.32 23.49
C LEU A 101 3.72 31.82 23.82
N GLN A 102 4.16 31.42 25.02
CA GLN A 102 4.08 30.02 25.46
C GLN A 102 2.64 29.53 25.53
N GLN A 103 1.71 30.34 26.05
CA GLN A 103 0.28 30.00 26.11
C GLN A 103 -0.32 29.86 24.70
N GLN A 104 0.00 30.78 23.78
CA GLN A 104 -0.46 30.71 22.39
C GLN A 104 0.09 29.48 21.67
N ALA A 105 1.38 29.17 21.84
CA ALA A 105 1.99 27.98 21.26
C ALA A 105 1.30 26.70 21.77
N ALA A 106 1.08 26.59 23.08
CA ALA A 106 0.36 25.45 23.67
C ALA A 106 -1.07 25.34 23.13
N GLN A 107 -1.79 26.45 22.99
CA GLN A 107 -3.14 26.47 22.43
C GLN A 107 -3.17 26.01 20.96
N ILE A 108 -2.25 26.51 20.14
CA ILE A 108 -2.10 26.12 18.72
C ILE A 108 -1.82 24.62 18.63
N GLN A 109 -0.85 24.11 19.41
CA GLN A 109 -0.50 22.71 19.43
C GLN A 109 -1.69 21.84 19.84
N GLN A 110 -2.38 22.19 20.93
CA GLN A 110 -3.53 21.44 21.41
C GLN A 110 -4.66 21.40 20.36
N MET A 111 -4.90 22.51 19.66
CA MET A 111 -5.91 22.57 18.60
C MET A 111 -5.51 21.70 17.40
N GLN A 112 -4.23 21.67 17.02
CA GLN A 112 -3.72 20.79 15.97
C GLN A 112 -3.88 19.30 16.35
N GLU A 113 -3.51 18.92 17.57
CA GLU A 113 -3.62 17.55 18.06
C GLU A 113 -5.09 17.09 18.16
N ASN A 114 -5.97 17.93 18.70
CA ASN A 114 -7.41 17.67 18.74
C ASN A 114 -7.97 17.52 17.33
N GLY A 115 -7.61 18.45 16.43
CA GLY A 115 -8.06 18.42 15.05
C GLY A 115 -7.66 17.13 14.32
N GLN A 116 -6.42 16.69 14.48
CA GLN A 116 -5.94 15.43 13.92
C GLN A 116 -6.70 14.22 14.47
N ARG A 117 -6.92 14.16 15.78
CA ARG A 117 -7.69 13.07 16.42
C ARG A 117 -9.12 13.00 15.89
N GLU A 118 -9.78 14.13 15.74
CA GLU A 118 -11.15 14.17 15.21
C GLU A 118 -11.22 13.72 13.75
N ILE A 119 -10.29 14.17 12.90
CA ILE A 119 -10.21 13.70 11.51
C ILE A 119 -9.95 12.19 11.46
N GLN A 120 -9.05 11.68 12.31
CA GLN A 120 -8.78 10.24 12.41
C GLN A 120 -10.03 9.46 12.84
N GLN A 121 -10.83 9.98 13.77
CA GLN A 121 -12.10 9.36 14.18
C GLN A 121 -13.12 9.35 13.05
N ILE A 122 -13.24 10.45 12.30
CA ILE A 122 -14.14 10.52 11.13
C ILE A 122 -13.73 9.49 10.06
N LEU A 123 -12.43 9.33 9.83
CA LEU A 123 -11.87 8.40 8.85
C LEU A 123 -11.64 6.99 9.41
N ALA A 124 -11.94 6.72 10.68
CA ALA A 124 -11.75 5.41 11.29
C ALA A 124 -12.49 4.29 10.53
N PRO A 125 -13.74 4.47 10.05
CA PRO A 125 -14.42 3.45 9.25
C PRO A 125 -13.71 3.16 7.92
N VAL A 126 -13.08 4.17 7.33
CA VAL A 126 -12.30 4.03 6.08
C VAL A 126 -11.05 3.21 6.34
N ALA A 127 -10.34 3.47 7.44
CA ALA A 127 -9.17 2.69 7.83
C ALA A 127 -9.51 1.22 8.13
N MET A 128 -10.64 0.98 8.80
CA MET A 128 -11.14 -0.39 9.04
C MET A 128 -11.50 -1.10 7.73
N SER A 129 -12.14 -0.40 6.80
CA SER A 129 -12.42 -0.92 5.46
C SER A 129 -11.13 -1.32 4.72
N GLN A 130 -10.11 -0.47 4.75
CA GLN A 130 -8.82 -0.76 4.13
C GLN A 130 -8.19 -2.02 4.73
N ALA A 131 -8.15 -2.11 6.07
CA ALA A 131 -7.58 -3.24 6.76
C ALA A 131 -8.32 -4.54 6.42
N TYR A 132 -9.65 -4.51 6.32
CA TYR A 132 -10.45 -5.68 5.98
C TYR A 132 -10.28 -6.14 4.52
N VAL A 133 -10.16 -5.21 3.58
CA VAL A 133 -9.86 -5.54 2.18
C VAL A 133 -8.48 -6.16 2.06
N ASN A 134 -7.47 -5.58 2.74
CA ASN A 134 -6.12 -6.12 2.74
C ASN A 134 -6.09 -7.53 3.35
N GLU A 135 -6.76 -7.76 4.49
CA GLU A 135 -6.86 -9.08 5.13
C GLU A 135 -7.44 -10.14 4.18
N GLN A 136 -8.52 -9.81 3.46
CA GLN A 136 -9.11 -10.71 2.46
C GLN A 136 -8.15 -11.04 1.31
N ILE A 137 -7.35 -10.06 0.86
CA ILE A 137 -6.37 -10.26 -0.21
C ILE A 137 -5.22 -11.14 0.30
N GLU A 138 -4.68 -10.84 1.48
CA GLU A 138 -3.60 -11.60 2.12
C GLU A 138 -3.99 -13.07 2.35
N ASP A 139 -5.25 -13.34 2.73
CA ASP A 139 -5.78 -14.69 2.90
C ASP A 139 -5.75 -15.53 1.63
N LYS A 140 -5.75 -14.90 0.45
CA LYS A 140 -5.67 -15.58 -0.86
C LYS A 140 -4.29 -15.50 -1.48
N LEU A 141 -3.44 -14.58 -1.00
CA LEU A 141 -2.13 -14.31 -1.58
C LEU A 141 -1.20 -15.53 -1.50
N ASP A 142 -1.10 -16.20 -0.35
CA ASP A 142 -0.22 -17.38 -0.21
C ASP A 142 -0.60 -18.51 -1.19
N ALA A 143 -1.91 -18.81 -1.32
CA ALA A 143 -2.40 -19.80 -2.26
C ALA A 143 -2.14 -19.40 -3.72
N ALA A 144 -2.35 -18.11 -4.06
CA ALA A 144 -2.06 -17.57 -5.39
C ALA A 144 -0.56 -17.64 -5.73
N VAL A 145 0.32 -17.34 -4.77
CA VAL A 145 1.77 -17.47 -4.91
C VAL A 145 2.16 -18.92 -5.20
N LYS A 146 1.68 -19.86 -4.41
CA LYS A 146 1.97 -21.29 -4.60
C LYS A 146 1.46 -21.83 -5.94
N ALA A 147 0.26 -21.41 -6.36
CA ALA A 147 -0.30 -21.77 -7.65
C ALA A 147 0.55 -21.23 -8.82
N ALA A 148 0.94 -19.94 -8.76
CA ALA A 148 1.79 -19.31 -9.76
C ALA A 148 3.18 -19.97 -9.83
N MET A 149 3.80 -20.23 -8.68
CA MET A 149 5.08 -20.92 -8.58
C MET A 149 5.01 -22.32 -9.20
N THR A 150 3.95 -23.08 -8.90
CA THR A 150 3.73 -24.42 -9.47
C THR A 150 3.56 -24.36 -10.99
N LYS A 151 2.72 -23.45 -11.49
CA LYS A 151 2.47 -23.26 -12.94
C LYS A 151 3.72 -22.85 -13.70
N LYS A 152 4.58 -22.03 -13.09
CA LYS A 152 5.83 -21.56 -13.69
C LYS A 152 7.06 -22.38 -13.33
N LYS A 153 6.89 -23.47 -12.57
CA LYS A 153 7.98 -24.33 -12.09
C LYS A 153 9.06 -23.54 -11.32
N VAL A 154 8.64 -22.53 -10.56
CA VAL A 154 9.48 -21.75 -9.66
C VAL A 154 9.55 -22.46 -8.31
N SER A 155 10.75 -22.67 -7.81
CA SER A 155 11.00 -23.29 -6.51
C SER A 155 11.41 -22.27 -5.44
N ILE A 156 12.02 -21.15 -5.85
CA ILE A 156 12.44 -20.07 -4.96
C ILE A 156 11.86 -18.76 -5.47
N LEU A 157 11.10 -18.08 -4.62
CA LEU A 157 10.60 -16.74 -4.87
C LEU A 157 11.38 -15.74 -4.03
N LEU A 158 11.92 -14.71 -4.68
CA LEU A 158 12.71 -13.65 -4.06
C LEU A 158 11.92 -12.35 -4.03
N SER A 159 12.09 -11.57 -2.96
CA SER A 159 11.63 -10.18 -2.93
C SER A 159 12.59 -9.33 -3.78
N PRO A 160 12.09 -8.28 -4.46
CA PRO A 160 12.94 -7.39 -5.26
C PRO A 160 14.01 -6.68 -4.41
N GLU A 161 13.72 -6.42 -3.14
CA GLU A 161 14.62 -5.76 -2.19
C GLU A 161 15.87 -6.59 -1.86
N ALA A 162 15.78 -7.92 -1.99
CA ALA A 162 16.90 -8.83 -1.80
C ALA A 162 17.83 -8.93 -3.02
N ILE A 163 17.52 -8.21 -4.12
CA ILE A 163 18.17 -8.38 -5.42
C ILE A 163 18.88 -7.08 -5.81
N LEU A 164 20.20 -7.14 -5.99
CA LEU A 164 21.01 -6.01 -6.44
C LEU A 164 20.83 -5.70 -7.93
N ALA A 165 20.72 -6.75 -8.75
CA ALA A 165 20.48 -6.64 -10.18
C ALA A 165 19.89 -7.96 -10.71
N VAL A 166 18.99 -7.85 -11.68
CA VAL A 166 18.45 -8.98 -12.43
C VAL A 166 18.39 -8.61 -13.91
N ASN A 167 18.86 -9.50 -14.78
CA ASN A 167 18.84 -9.26 -16.21
C ASN A 167 17.46 -9.61 -16.80
N GLY A 168 16.73 -8.58 -17.22
CA GLY A 168 15.45 -8.71 -17.92
C GLY A 168 14.26 -9.07 -17.03
N ASN A 169 13.08 -9.13 -17.64
CA ASN A 169 11.81 -9.42 -16.95
C ASN A 169 11.52 -10.92 -16.79
N ALA A 170 12.48 -11.79 -17.15
CA ALA A 170 12.28 -13.24 -17.25
C ALA A 170 11.96 -13.91 -15.90
N TYR A 171 12.36 -13.29 -14.79
CA TYR A 171 12.12 -13.80 -13.44
C TYR A 171 10.87 -13.20 -12.79
N ASN A 172 10.20 -12.23 -13.41
CA ASN A 172 9.09 -11.55 -12.79
C ASN A 172 7.84 -12.45 -12.71
N LEU A 173 7.40 -12.73 -11.48
CA LEU A 173 6.22 -13.56 -11.21
C LEU A 173 4.98 -12.73 -10.85
N ASN A 174 5.08 -11.39 -10.79
CA ASN A 174 3.98 -10.52 -10.34
C ASN A 174 2.70 -10.75 -11.15
N GLN A 175 2.79 -10.81 -12.48
CA GLN A 175 1.61 -10.98 -13.33
C GLN A 175 0.96 -12.35 -13.15
N ASP A 176 1.75 -13.40 -12.94
CA ASP A 176 1.22 -14.74 -12.74
C ASP A 176 0.53 -14.85 -11.38
N ILE A 177 1.15 -14.34 -10.31
CA ILE A 177 0.52 -14.29 -8.98
C ILE A 177 -0.74 -13.42 -9.03
N LEU A 178 -0.69 -12.28 -9.72
CA LEU A 178 -1.84 -11.39 -9.90
C LEU A 178 -3.00 -12.10 -10.60
N ASN A 179 -2.74 -12.91 -11.63
CA ASN A 179 -3.76 -13.68 -12.32
C ASN A 179 -4.41 -14.73 -11.41
N GLU A 180 -3.60 -15.48 -10.66
CA GLU A 180 -4.13 -16.45 -9.68
C GLU A 180 -4.95 -15.76 -8.58
N LEU A 181 -4.44 -14.63 -8.07
CA LEU A 181 -5.11 -13.84 -7.04
C LEU A 181 -6.45 -13.30 -7.52
N ASN A 182 -6.49 -12.71 -8.73
CA ASN A 182 -7.71 -12.20 -9.34
C ASN A 182 -8.74 -13.31 -9.64
N SER A 183 -8.28 -14.52 -9.93
CA SER A 183 -9.16 -15.69 -10.08
C SER A 183 -9.73 -16.16 -8.74
N ALA A 184 -8.93 -16.09 -7.66
CA ALA A 184 -9.33 -16.54 -6.33
C ALA A 184 -10.17 -15.51 -5.56
N LEU A 185 -9.92 -14.22 -5.81
CA LEU A 185 -10.62 -13.08 -5.21
C LEU A 185 -10.90 -12.02 -6.28
N PRO A 186 -11.99 -12.16 -7.06
CA PRO A 186 -12.34 -11.18 -8.08
C PRO A 186 -12.70 -9.81 -7.49
N SER A 187 -13.33 -9.80 -6.32
CA SER A 187 -13.71 -8.62 -5.56
C SER A 187 -13.57 -8.87 -4.06
N ALA A 188 -13.27 -7.82 -3.30
CA ALA A 188 -13.25 -7.84 -1.84
C ALA A 188 -14.51 -7.17 -1.28
N GLN A 189 -14.93 -7.59 -0.09
CA GLN A 189 -15.98 -6.91 0.64
C GLN A 189 -15.43 -5.65 1.31
N LEU A 190 -16.09 -4.51 1.07
CA LEU A 190 -15.61 -3.22 1.52
C LEU A 190 -15.92 -2.93 3.00
N VAL A 191 -17.10 -3.32 3.47
CA VAL A 191 -17.56 -3.05 4.83
C VAL A 191 -17.26 -4.26 5.70
N PRO A 192 -16.45 -4.12 6.77
CA PRO A 192 -16.21 -5.20 7.71
C PRO A 192 -17.51 -5.64 8.40
N PRO A 193 -17.69 -6.94 8.67
CA PRO A 193 -18.86 -7.41 9.41
C PRO A 193 -18.85 -6.90 10.85
N SER A 194 -20.02 -6.84 11.48
CA SER A 194 -20.16 -6.42 12.87
C SER A 194 -19.30 -7.27 13.81
N GLY A 195 -18.58 -6.63 14.72
CA GLY A 195 -17.66 -7.30 15.65
C GLY A 195 -16.33 -7.73 15.03
N TRP A 196 -16.08 -7.41 13.76
CA TRP A 196 -14.77 -7.62 13.16
C TRP A 196 -13.74 -6.67 13.77
N GLU A 197 -12.59 -7.24 14.13
CA GLU A 197 -11.41 -6.51 14.56
C GLU A 197 -10.23 -6.90 13.67
N PRO A 198 -9.34 -5.97 13.29
CA PRO A 198 -8.14 -6.26 12.50
C PRO A 198 -7.31 -7.39 13.09
N ARG A 199 -6.72 -8.22 12.24
CA ARG A 199 -5.83 -9.32 12.62
C ARG A 199 -4.79 -8.93 13.67
N GLN A 200 -4.12 -7.78 13.52
CA GLN A 200 -3.09 -7.32 14.45
C GLN A 200 -3.63 -7.13 15.88
N ILE A 201 -4.87 -6.65 16.02
CA ILE A 201 -5.52 -6.47 17.32
C ILE A 201 -5.89 -7.83 17.91
N ARG A 202 -6.40 -8.75 17.09
CA ARG A 202 -6.74 -10.11 17.52
C ARG A 202 -5.49 -10.87 18.00
N GLU A 203 -4.39 -10.77 17.27
CA GLU A 203 -3.10 -11.38 17.62
C GLU A 203 -2.51 -10.77 18.90
N ALA A 204 -2.52 -9.43 19.03
CA ALA A 204 -2.08 -8.76 20.25
C ALA A 204 -2.90 -9.18 21.47
N ARG A 205 -4.23 -9.30 21.33
CA ARG A 205 -5.10 -9.78 22.41
C ARG A 205 -4.82 -11.24 22.76
N ALA A 206 -4.61 -12.10 21.77
CA ALA A 206 -4.27 -13.50 22.00
C ALA A 206 -2.93 -13.65 22.73
N GLN A 207 -1.93 -12.83 22.38
CA GLN A 207 -0.64 -12.80 23.09
C GLN A 207 -0.78 -12.33 24.54
N GLN A 208 -1.62 -11.31 24.81
CA GLN A 208 -1.90 -10.86 26.18
C GLN A 208 -2.63 -11.92 27.01
N GLN A 209 -3.57 -12.66 26.41
CA GLN A 209 -4.28 -13.75 27.09
C GLN A 209 -3.37 -14.93 27.40
N ALA A 210 -2.48 -15.29 26.48
CA ALA A 210 -1.48 -16.33 26.69
C ALA A 210 -0.50 -15.96 27.83
N ALA A 211 -0.09 -14.68 27.91
CA ALA A 211 0.75 -14.18 29.00
C ALA A 211 0.03 -14.20 30.36
N ALA A 212 -1.27 -13.87 30.39
CA ALA A 212 -2.07 -13.91 31.63
C ALA A 212 -2.34 -15.35 32.12
N GLN A 213 -2.53 -16.31 31.21
CA GLN A 213 -2.68 -17.73 31.57
C GLN A 213 -1.38 -18.36 32.05
N ALA A 214 -0.22 -17.89 31.57
CA ALA A 214 1.09 -18.34 32.05
C ALA A 214 1.46 -17.79 33.46
N GLN A 215 0.72 -16.82 33.98
CA GLN A 215 0.93 -16.22 35.31
C GLN A 215 -0.10 -16.65 36.37
N ALA A 216 -1.07 -17.50 36.02
CA ALA A 216 -1.99 -18.08 37.01
C ALA A 216 -1.21 -19.06 37.91
N PRO A 217 -1.08 -18.81 39.23
CA PRO A 217 -0.49 -19.79 40.14
C PRO A 217 -1.35 -21.05 40.14
N ALA A 218 -0.71 -22.22 40.09
CA ALA A 218 -1.36 -23.50 40.33
C ALA A 218 -1.94 -23.52 41.76
N ALA A 219 -3.18 -23.05 41.90
CA ALA A 219 -3.93 -23.14 43.13
C ALA A 219 -4.41 -24.59 43.28
N GLY A 220 -3.71 -25.34 44.15
CA GLY A 220 -4.29 -26.46 44.88
C GLY A 220 -4.24 -27.82 44.19
N VAL A 221 -3.04 -28.39 44.03
CA VAL A 221 -2.92 -29.86 44.10
C VAL A 221 -2.80 -30.21 45.58
N THR A 222 -3.83 -30.86 46.06
CA THR A 222 -4.04 -31.42 47.39
C THR A 222 -2.81 -32.17 47.90
N GLN A 223 -2.32 -31.74 49.05
CA GLN A 223 -1.30 -32.42 49.84
C GLN A 223 -1.96 -33.63 50.55
N PRO A 224 -1.55 -34.89 50.31
CA PRO A 224 -2.04 -36.00 51.10
C PRO A 224 -1.28 -36.03 52.43
N THR A 225 -1.94 -35.55 53.48
CA THR A 225 -1.50 -35.73 54.87
C THR A 225 -1.66 -37.21 55.21
N GLY A 226 -0.55 -37.86 55.54
CA GLY A 226 -0.51 -39.30 55.77
C GLY A 226 -1.26 -39.77 57.02
N ARG A 227 -1.55 -41.08 57.02
CA ARG A 227 -1.49 -41.98 58.18
C ARG A 227 -1.50 -43.42 57.70
#